data_AF-A0A1S1HHA7-F1
#
_entry.id   AF-A0A1S1HHA7-F1
#
_cell.length_a   1.000
_cell.length_b   1.000
_cell.length_c   1.000
_cell.angle_alpha   90.00
_cell.angle_beta   90.00
_cell.angle_gamma   90.00
#
_symmetry.space_group_name_H-M   'P 1'
#
loop_
_entity.id
_entity.type
_entity.pdbx_description
1 polymer ?
#
loop_
_entity_poly.entity_id
_entity_poly.type
_entity_poly.pdbx_seq_one_letter_code
_entity_poly.pdbx_strand_id
1 'polypeptide(L)'
;MARLAAGRLRHRVSIHRLEDSDDGRGGYVRSWHEIATVWAEVIGQGGREALIDRSMQGIGQYRVTIRWRDDIRTNDQVRYRGRNLNIRSIEPDATDRVWLSMMCDTDAEAIG
;
A
#
# COMPACT_ATOMS: atom_id res chain seq x y z
N MET A 1 22.26 5.95 12.08
CA MET A 1 21.51 6.83 13.00
C MET A 1 20.13 6.25 13.26
N ALA A 2 19.92 5.53 14.38
CA ALA A 2 18.61 5.01 14.76
C ALA A 2 17.86 6.08 15.58
N ARG A 3 16.92 6.79 14.94
CA ARG A 3 16.13 7.86 15.58
C ARG A 3 14.89 7.26 16.24
N LEU A 4 14.82 7.38 17.57
CA LEU A 4 13.68 7.19 18.48
C LEU A 4 12.62 6.15 18.05
N ALA A 5 12.70 4.96 18.66
CA ALA A 5 11.77 3.86 18.48
C ALA A 5 10.42 4.10 19.20
N ALA A 6 9.66 5.11 18.78
CA ALA A 6 8.21 5.01 18.85
C ALA A 6 7.83 3.84 17.91
N GLY A 7 6.99 2.91 18.38
CA GLY A 7 6.78 1.57 17.78
C GLY A 7 6.83 1.51 16.24
N ARG A 8 7.39 0.42 15.71
CA ARG A 8 7.63 0.20 14.27
C ARG A 8 6.38 0.51 13.42
N LEU A 9 5.20 0.14 13.91
CA LEU A 9 3.90 0.40 13.28
C LEU A 9 3.25 1.69 13.79
N ARG A 10 3.66 2.85 13.26
CA ARG A 10 3.19 4.18 13.72
C ARG A 10 2.13 4.84 12.83
N HIS A 11 1.80 4.24 11.69
CA HIS A 11 0.88 4.82 10.72
C HIS A 11 -0.40 4.01 10.66
N ARG A 12 -1.57 4.66 10.57
CA ARG A 12 -2.83 3.99 10.24
C ARG A 12 -2.99 3.95 8.72
N VAL A 13 -3.23 2.76 8.17
CA VAL A 13 -3.55 2.57 6.75
C VAL A 13 -4.85 1.77 6.63
N SER A 14 -5.62 2.01 5.57
CA SER A 14 -6.71 1.12 5.17
C SER A 14 -6.30 0.33 3.94
N ILE A 15 -6.77 -0.90 3.84
CA ILE A 15 -6.53 -1.81 2.73
C ILE A 15 -7.88 -2.02 2.06
N HIS A 16 -7.90 -1.84 0.76
CA HIS A 16 -9.09 -1.95 -0.07
C HIS A 16 -8.90 -3.05 -1.10
N ARG A 17 -9.97 -3.79 -1.38
CA ARG A 17 -10.04 -4.78 -2.43
C ARG A 17 -11.00 -4.31 -3.51
N LEU A 18 -10.63 -4.53 -4.76
CA LEU A 18 -11.54 -4.35 -5.88
C LEU A 18 -12.45 -5.58 -5.96
N GLU A 19 -13.75 -5.37 -5.81
CA GLU A 19 -14.76 -6.43 -5.96
C GLU A 19 -15.66 -6.10 -7.14
N ASP A 20 -15.95 -7.12 -7.95
CA ASP A 20 -16.93 -7.06 -9.03
C ASP A 20 -18.29 -7.44 -8.43
N SER A 21 -19.23 -6.49 -8.41
CA SER A 21 -20.63 -6.74 -8.04
C SER A 21 -21.49 -6.84 -9.29
N ASP A 22 -22.36 -7.85 -9.36
CA ASP A 22 -23.34 -7.99 -10.43
C ASP A 22 -24.31 -6.80 -10.42
N ASP A 23 -24.50 -6.17 -11.58
CA ASP A 23 -25.35 -4.99 -11.72
C ASP A 23 -26.83 -5.32 -11.99
N GLY A 24 -27.20 -6.61 -11.97
CA GLY A 24 -28.53 -7.12 -12.24
C GLY A 24 -28.99 -6.97 -13.70
N ARG A 25 -28.12 -6.49 -14.60
CA ARG A 25 -28.41 -6.21 -16.02
C ARG A 25 -27.43 -6.87 -16.98
N GLY A 26 -26.59 -7.78 -16.49
CA GLY A 26 -25.61 -8.52 -17.28
C GLY A 26 -24.24 -7.85 -17.38
N GLY A 27 -23.99 -6.81 -16.58
CA GLY A 27 -22.70 -6.17 -16.39
C GLY A 27 -22.15 -6.36 -14.96
N TYR A 28 -20.91 -5.94 -14.76
CA TYR A 28 -20.26 -5.93 -13.45
C TYR A 28 -19.84 -4.50 -13.11
N VAL A 29 -20.15 -4.06 -11.89
CA VAL A 29 -19.63 -2.81 -11.33
C VAL A 29 -18.45 -3.13 -10.41
N ARG A 30 -17.33 -2.45 -10.67
CA ARG A 30 -16.12 -2.54 -9.85
C ARG A 30 -16.15 -1.49 -8.75
N SER A 31 -16.13 -1.94 -7.50
CA SER A 31 -16.06 -1.06 -6.34
C SER A 31 -14.90 -1.46 -5.42
N TRP A 32 -14.26 -0.44 -4.84
CA TRP A 32 -13.22 -0.63 -3.83
C TRP A 32 -13.83 -0.76 -2.44
N HIS A 33 -13.77 -1.94 -1.85
CA HIS A 33 -14.27 -2.22 -0.50
C HIS A 33 -13.13 -2.24 0.51
N GLU A 34 -13.29 -1.57 1.66
CA GLU A 34 -12.31 -1.65 2.74
C GLU A 34 -12.36 -3.05 3.38
N ILE A 35 -11.26 -3.79 3.29
CA ILE A 35 -11.13 -5.12 3.91
C ILE A 35 -10.53 -5.03 5.31
N ALA A 36 -9.72 -4.00 5.56
CA ALA A 36 -9.07 -3.82 6.85
C ALA A 36 -8.54 -2.41 7.06
N THR A 37 -8.60 -1.94 8.30
CA THR A 37 -7.75 -0.85 8.79
C THR A 37 -6.69 -1.45 9.72
N VAL A 38 -5.41 -1.16 9.49
CA VAL A 38 -4.31 -1.68 10.31
C VAL A 38 -3.26 -0.61 10.62
N TRP A 39 -2.47 -0.88 11.68
CA TRP A 39 -1.24 -0.15 11.92
C TRP A 39 -0.12 -0.68 11.03
N ALA A 40 0.63 0.24 10.42
CA ALA A 40 1.68 -0.03 9.46
C ALA A 40 2.94 0.82 9.74
N GLU A 41 4.08 0.26 9.39
CA GLU A 41 5.29 1.00 9.09
C GLU A 41 5.23 1.41 7.61
N VAL A 42 5.42 2.69 7.29
CA VAL A 42 5.42 3.18 5.91
C VAL A 42 6.73 3.90 5.68
N ILE A 43 7.57 3.36 4.81
CA ILE A 43 8.89 3.88 4.50
C ILE A 43 8.93 4.22 3.01
N GLY A 44 8.99 5.52 2.70
CA GLY A 44 9.25 5.96 1.33
C GLY A 44 10.65 5.55 0.89
N GLN A 45 10.75 4.81 -0.22
CA GLN A 45 12.02 4.44 -0.85
C GLN A 45 12.47 5.61 -1.74
N GLY A 46 12.87 6.71 -1.11
CA GLY A 46 13.35 7.93 -1.77
C GLY A 46 14.86 8.06 -1.63
N GLY A 47 15.63 7.50 -2.57
CA GLY A 47 17.05 7.83 -2.71
C GLY A 47 17.21 9.21 -3.36
N ARG A 48 18.30 9.93 -3.03
CA ARG A 48 18.62 11.26 -3.57
C ARG A 48 18.64 11.34 -5.11
N GLU A 49 18.77 10.20 -5.78
CA GLU A 49 18.77 10.06 -7.24
C GLU A 49 17.35 9.87 -7.84
N ALA A 50 16.38 9.38 -7.07
CA ALA A 50 14.99 9.21 -7.51
C ALA A 50 14.17 10.50 -7.47
N LEU A 51 14.69 11.56 -6.85
CA LEU A 51 13.99 12.84 -6.66
C LEU A 51 13.91 13.69 -7.94
N ILE A 52 14.87 13.56 -8.86
CA ILE A 52 14.96 14.46 -10.02
C ILE A 52 14.02 14.01 -11.15
N ASP A 53 13.83 12.70 -11.34
CA ASP A 53 12.99 12.15 -12.42
C ASP A 53 11.55 11.83 -11.96
N ARG A 54 11.37 11.37 -10.72
CA ARG A 54 10.04 10.96 -10.22
C ARG A 54 9.20 12.10 -9.65
N SER A 55 9.82 13.24 -9.33
CA SER A 55 9.06 14.46 -9.05
C SER A 55 8.31 14.97 -10.28
N MET A 56 8.73 14.60 -11.50
CA MET A 56 8.02 14.96 -12.73
C MET A 56 6.80 14.06 -13.01
N GLN A 57 6.74 12.85 -12.42
CA GLN A 57 5.66 11.88 -12.64
C GLN A 57 4.77 11.62 -11.41
N GLY A 58 5.14 12.10 -10.22
CA GLY A 58 4.36 11.94 -8.99
C GLY A 58 4.38 10.53 -8.38
N ILE A 59 5.14 9.58 -8.95
CA ILE A 59 5.21 8.17 -8.50
C ILE A 59 6.27 8.01 -7.39
N GLY A 60 5.82 7.95 -6.14
CA GLY A 60 6.61 7.55 -4.99
C GLY A 60 6.54 6.04 -4.76
N GLN A 61 7.69 5.41 -4.49
CA GLN A 61 7.74 4.02 -4.01
C GLN A 61 7.73 4.00 -2.48
N TYR A 62 6.96 3.07 -1.91
CA TYR A 62 6.76 2.91 -0.48
C TYR A 62 6.89 1.44 -0.11
N ARG A 63 7.67 1.15 0.94
CA ARG A 63 7.59 -0.12 1.64
C ARG A 63 6.60 0.02 2.79
N VAL A 64 5.55 -0.78 2.76
CA VAL A 64 4.52 -0.82 3.80
C VAL A 64 4.64 -2.15 4.54
N THR A 65 4.98 -2.10 5.83
CA THR A 65 5.07 -3.29 6.68
C THR A 65 3.92 -3.29 7.67
N ILE A 66 3.15 -4.39 7.73
CA ILE A 66 2.07 -4.60 8.68
C ILE A 66 2.32 -5.87 9.50
N ARG A 67 1.51 -6.10 10.54
CA ARG A 67 1.44 -7.43 11.15
C ARG A 67 0.97 -8.45 10.11
N TRP A 68 1.48 -9.66 10.18
CA TRP A 68 1.12 -10.70 9.22
C TRP A 68 -0.38 -10.95 9.16
N ARG A 69 -0.86 -11.11 7.93
CA ARG A 69 -2.22 -11.54 7.59
C ARG A 69 -2.15 -12.34 6.29
N ASP A 70 -2.96 -13.38 6.19
CA ASP A 70 -3.10 -14.21 4.98
C ASP A 70 -4.14 -13.67 3.99
N ASP A 71 -4.97 -12.71 4.42
CA ASP A 71 -6.07 -12.16 3.63
C ASP A 71 -5.66 -11.07 2.64
N ILE A 72 -4.37 -10.69 2.57
CA ILE A 72 -3.85 -9.62 1.70
C ILE A 72 -3.38 -10.17 0.35
N ARG A 73 -3.78 -9.50 -0.72
CA ARG A 73 -3.50 -9.87 -2.11
C ARG A 73 -2.78 -8.75 -2.85
N THR A 74 -2.06 -9.10 -3.91
CA THR A 74 -1.34 -8.12 -4.75
C THR A 74 -2.27 -7.20 -5.53
N ASN A 75 -3.54 -7.57 -5.74
CA ASN A 75 -4.54 -6.70 -6.35
C ASN A 75 -5.26 -5.79 -5.34
N ASP A 76 -4.92 -5.88 -4.05
CA ASP A 76 -5.41 -4.94 -3.05
C ASP A 76 -4.66 -3.61 -3.15
N GLN A 77 -5.27 -2.56 -2.61
CA GLN A 77 -4.74 -1.21 -2.60
C GLN A 77 -4.65 -0.70 -1.17
N VAL A 78 -3.49 -0.16 -0.80
CA VAL A 78 -3.29 0.47 0.51
C VAL A 78 -3.57 1.96 0.39
N ARG A 79 -4.46 2.49 1.23
CA ARG A 79 -4.72 3.93 1.33
C ARG A 79 -4.03 4.51 2.55
N TYR A 80 -3.21 5.54 2.30
CA TYR A 80 -2.42 6.19 3.33
C TYR A 80 -2.40 7.70 3.10
N ARG A 81 -2.88 8.48 4.09
CA ARG A 81 -2.91 9.96 4.05
C ARG A 81 -3.51 10.53 2.75
N GLY A 82 -4.61 9.95 2.29
CA GLY A 82 -5.29 10.37 1.06
C GLY A 82 -4.59 9.95 -0.23
N ARG A 83 -3.52 9.14 -0.16
CA ARG A 83 -2.84 8.55 -1.31
C ARG A 83 -3.25 7.10 -1.47
N ASN A 84 -3.48 6.69 -2.71
CA ASN A 84 -3.69 5.31 -3.09
C ASN A 84 -2.34 4.70 -3.46
N LEU A 85 -1.97 3.63 -2.76
CA LEU A 85 -0.74 2.88 -2.97
C LEU A 85 -1.10 1.51 -3.53
N ASN A 86 -0.71 1.25 -4.77
CA ASN A 86 -0.93 -0.03 -5.43
C ASN A 86 0.12 -1.02 -4.94
N ILE A 87 -0.30 -2.22 -4.53
CA ILE A 87 0.63 -3.26 -4.08
C ILE A 87 1.28 -3.90 -5.31
N ARG A 88 2.61 -3.81 -5.42
CA ARG A 88 3.37 -4.41 -6.53
C ARG A 88 3.92 -5.78 -6.17
N SER A 89 4.35 -5.94 -4.93
CA SER A 89 4.79 -7.24 -4.42
C SER A 89 4.49 -7.36 -2.94
N ILE A 90 4.25 -8.61 -2.52
CA ILE A 90 4.12 -8.99 -1.13
C ILE A 90 5.35 -9.81 -0.78
N GLU A 91 6.14 -9.30 0.16
CA GLU A 91 7.35 -9.91 0.68
C GLU A 91 7.02 -10.47 2.08
N PRO A 92 6.79 -11.79 2.22
CA PRO A 92 6.61 -12.39 3.53
C PRO A 92 7.91 -12.25 4.33
N ASP A 93 7.80 -12.00 5.64
CA ASP A 93 8.97 -11.98 6.51
C ASP A 93 9.66 -13.36 6.48
N ALA A 94 11.00 -13.35 6.40
CA ALA A 94 11.82 -14.57 6.36
C ALA A 94 11.72 -15.40 7.65
N THR A 95 11.21 -14.82 8.74
CA THR A 95 11.13 -15.45 10.06
C THR A 95 9.70 -15.43 10.60
N ASP A 96 9.17 -16.63 10.89
CA ASP A 96 7.96 -16.91 11.67
C ASP A 96 6.64 -16.21 11.26
N ARG A 97 6.54 -15.64 10.05
CA ARG A 97 5.32 -14.96 9.56
C ARG A 97 4.80 -13.94 10.58
N VAL A 98 5.68 -13.16 11.19
CA VAL A 98 5.28 -12.14 12.17
C VAL A 98 4.87 -10.84 11.45
N TRP A 99 5.54 -10.54 10.34
CA TRP A 99 5.34 -9.33 9.56
C TRP A 99 4.99 -9.66 8.11
N LEU A 100 4.27 -8.74 7.47
CA LEU A 100 4.04 -8.74 6.03
C LEU A 100 4.57 -7.42 5.48
N SER A 101 5.59 -7.49 4.62
CA SER A 101 6.11 -6.33 3.92
C SER A 101 5.52 -6.28 2.52
N MET A 102 5.17 -5.09 2.07
CA MET A 102 4.60 -4.87 0.75
C MET A 102 5.37 -3.74 0.09
N MET A 103 5.76 -3.95 -1.16
CA MET A 103 6.26 -2.87 -1.99
C MET A 103 5.08 -2.28 -2.73
N CYS A 104 4.88 -0.98 -2.54
CA CYS A 104 3.81 -0.24 -3.15
C CYS A 104 4.35 0.97 -3.91
N ASP A 105 3.58 1.46 -4.86
CA ASP A 105 3.80 2.73 -5.53
C ASP A 105 2.52 3.55 -5.48
N THR A 106 2.66 4.88 -5.44
CA THR A 106 1.51 5.74 -5.69
C THR A 106 1.12 5.65 -7.15
N ASP A 107 -0.19 5.54 -7.38
CA ASP A 107 -0.71 5.73 -8.72
C ASP A 107 -0.29 7.11 -9.24
N ALA A 108 0.12 7.17 -10.51
CA ALA A 108 0.31 8.43 -11.22
C ALA A 108 -1.05 8.96 -11.61
N GLU A 109 -1.94 9.18 -10.64
CA GLU A 109 -3.18 9.85 -10.94
C GLU A 109 -2.82 11.31 -11.20
N ALA A 110 -2.81 11.63 -12.50
CA ALA A 110 -2.43 12.89 -13.07
C ALA A 110 -3.10 14.02 -12.30
N ILE A 111 -2.26 14.94 -11.83
CA ILE A 111 -2.67 16.32 -11.58
C ILE A 111 -3.30 16.84 -12.89
N GLY A 112 -4.63 16.74 -12.98
CA GLY A 112 -5.44 17.52 -13.91
C GLY A 112 -5.54 18.95 -13.44
#